data_AF-A0A7L4LUY3-F1
#
_entry.id   AF-A0A7L4LUY3-F1
#
_cell.length_a   1.000
_cell.length_b   1.000
_cell.length_c   1.000
_cell.angle_alpha   90.00
_cell.angle_beta   90.00
_cell.angle_gamma   90.00
#
_symmetry.space_group_name_H-M   'P 1'
#
loop_
_entity.id
_entity.type
_entity.pdbx_description
1 polymer ?
#
loop_
_entity_poly.entity_id
_entity_poly.type
_entity_poly.pdbx_seq_one_letter_code
_entity_poly.pdbx_strand_id
1 'polypeptide(L)'
;AGRSRSLFLWDDGSPMRFYVRPGLAKLRLAPLVLAGGGRLCRVQEPGAVLLAQRGEAAPAGAVSTEYVTECRPRPRTPLRPGRRCPRLPSEPRRTAEPAESGGLFEAANREFESTESGSDTSDISEELATQAAKGKAPGDTASDLKTQPEDSAVPDTQLQSEERPTSTCSSSRVVGEVVKTMQHFMEKFDMDLLTVTQAFLKNTGEVEMTLYFLQTGQRLDGYPVWSREDDLELQKDDERVRNRLIAKFGAENVAKRLAFRKS
;
A
#
# COMPACT_ATOMS: atom_id res chain seq x y z
N ALA A 1 -35.17 20.44 -0.32
CA ALA A 1 -34.20 19.32 -0.36
C ALA A 1 -34.14 18.72 -1.77
N GLY A 2 -33.09 19.00 -2.54
CA GLY A 2 -32.95 18.48 -3.91
C GLY A 2 -32.46 17.03 -3.90
N ARG A 3 -33.32 16.07 -4.27
CA ARG A 3 -32.88 14.67 -4.50
C ARG A 3 -31.81 14.63 -5.59
N SER A 4 -30.60 14.22 -5.23
CA SER A 4 -29.51 13.91 -6.16
C SER A 4 -29.99 12.94 -7.23
N ARG A 5 -29.75 13.26 -8.51
CA ARG A 5 -30.31 12.52 -9.64
C ARG A 5 -29.43 11.31 -9.99
N SER A 6 -29.71 10.12 -9.47
CA SER A 6 -28.95 8.87 -9.77
C SER A 6 -28.95 8.40 -11.23
N LEU A 7 -27.93 8.76 -12.02
CA LEU A 7 -27.76 8.45 -13.45
C LEU A 7 -27.45 6.97 -13.77
N PHE A 8 -26.80 6.26 -12.86
CA PHE A 8 -26.23 4.94 -13.12
C PHE A 8 -26.92 3.86 -12.29
N LEU A 9 -28.21 3.68 -12.53
CA LEU A 9 -29.02 2.59 -11.98
C LEU A 9 -29.53 1.72 -13.13
N TRP A 10 -29.58 0.42 -12.89
CA TRP A 10 -30.32 -0.54 -13.70
C TRP A 10 -31.83 -0.30 -13.58
N ASP A 11 -32.62 -0.93 -14.46
CA ASP A 11 -34.08 -0.77 -14.49
C ASP A 11 -34.77 -1.28 -13.20
N ASP A 12 -34.13 -2.20 -12.48
CA ASP A 12 -34.55 -2.70 -11.16
C ASP A 12 -34.21 -1.73 -10.00
N GLY A 13 -33.53 -0.62 -10.29
CA GLY A 13 -33.06 0.35 -9.30
C GLY A 13 -31.70 0.02 -8.66
N SER A 14 -31.10 -1.12 -8.99
CA SER A 14 -29.77 -1.50 -8.50
C SER A 14 -28.68 -0.63 -9.14
N PRO A 15 -27.63 -0.24 -8.42
CA PRO A 15 -26.57 0.59 -8.98
C PRO A 15 -25.74 -0.17 -10.02
N MET A 16 -25.51 0.46 -11.16
CA MET A 16 -24.63 -0.07 -12.21
C MET A 16 -23.20 -0.16 -11.69
N ARG A 17 -22.52 -1.24 -12.07
CA ARG A 17 -21.13 -1.49 -11.69
C ARG A 17 -20.23 -1.20 -12.88
N PHE A 18 -19.18 -0.41 -12.66
CA PHE A 18 -18.20 -0.06 -13.67
C PHE A 18 -16.81 -0.46 -13.20
N TYR A 19 -15.97 -0.92 -14.11
CA TYR A 19 -14.55 -1.06 -13.86
C TYR A 19 -13.79 -0.15 -14.83
N VAL A 20 -12.80 0.57 -14.32
CA VAL A 20 -11.86 1.37 -15.12
C VAL A 20 -10.48 0.90 -14.73
N ARG A 21 -9.60 0.65 -15.70
CA ARG A 21 -8.22 0.28 -15.41
C ARG A 21 -7.53 1.35 -14.57
N PRO A 22 -6.59 0.98 -13.68
CA PRO A 22 -5.80 1.95 -12.93
C PRO A 22 -5.15 2.98 -13.86
N GLY A 23 -5.28 4.27 -13.53
CA GLY A 23 -4.74 5.36 -14.34
C GLY A 23 -5.57 6.63 -14.25
N LEU A 24 -5.20 7.62 -15.07
CA LEU A 24 -5.83 8.95 -15.07
C LEU A 24 -7.32 8.90 -15.42
N ALA A 25 -7.75 7.94 -16.25
CA ALA A 25 -9.15 7.72 -16.57
C ALA A 25 -9.98 7.45 -15.32
N LYS A 26 -9.49 6.56 -14.44
CA LYS A 26 -10.17 6.15 -13.21
C LYS A 26 -10.36 7.34 -12.27
N LEU A 27 -9.31 8.15 -12.09
CA LEU A 27 -9.36 9.37 -11.27
C LEU A 27 -10.39 10.38 -11.80
N ARG A 28 -10.46 10.57 -13.12
CA ARG A 28 -11.40 11.51 -13.75
C ARG A 28 -12.85 11.03 -13.67
N LEU A 29 -13.09 9.73 -13.80
CA LEU A 29 -14.44 9.18 -13.92
C LEU A 29 -15.06 8.75 -12.59
N ALA A 30 -14.26 8.35 -11.60
CA ALA A 30 -14.74 7.95 -10.27
C ALA A 30 -15.74 8.96 -9.65
N PRO A 31 -15.46 10.27 -9.56
CA PRO A 31 -16.40 11.22 -8.98
C PRO A 31 -17.71 11.30 -9.78
N LEU A 32 -17.66 11.18 -11.11
CA LEU A 32 -18.85 11.23 -11.97
C LEU A 32 -19.73 9.98 -11.77
N VAL A 33 -19.11 8.80 -11.77
CA VAL A 33 -19.81 7.52 -11.54
C VAL A 33 -20.48 7.52 -10.16
N LEU A 34 -19.76 7.93 -9.12
CA LEU A 34 -20.28 7.96 -7.76
C LEU A 34 -21.39 9.00 -7.58
N ALA A 35 -21.20 10.22 -8.11
CA ALA A 35 -22.25 11.27 -8.07
C ALA A 35 -23.51 10.86 -8.83
N GLY A 36 -23.35 10.07 -9.90
CA GLY A 36 -24.44 9.46 -10.63
C GLY A 36 -25.06 8.23 -9.95
N GLY A 37 -24.61 7.81 -8.77
CA GLY A 37 -25.16 6.67 -8.04
C GLY A 37 -24.72 5.29 -8.54
N GLY A 38 -23.69 5.24 -9.39
CA GLY A 38 -23.06 3.99 -9.83
C GLY A 38 -21.99 3.53 -8.84
N ARG A 39 -21.46 2.33 -9.06
CA ARG A 39 -20.36 1.75 -8.28
C ARG A 39 -19.15 1.53 -9.16
N LEU A 40 -17.97 1.84 -8.62
CA LEU A 40 -16.70 1.54 -9.25
C LEU A 40 -16.11 0.28 -8.62
N CYS A 41 -15.92 -0.77 -9.42
CA CYS A 41 -15.24 -1.99 -9.00
C CYS A 41 -13.73 -1.78 -8.96
N ARG A 42 -13.08 -2.48 -8.03
CA ARG A 42 -11.62 -2.45 -7.84
C ARG A 42 -10.91 -3.31 -8.88
N VAL A 43 -11.47 -4.47 -9.16
CA VAL A 43 -11.09 -5.43 -10.21
C VAL A 43 -12.24 -5.60 -11.20
N GLN A 44 -11.96 -6.14 -12.39
CA GLN A 44 -13.00 -6.46 -13.36
C GLN A 44 -13.80 -7.65 -12.84
N GLU A 45 -15.07 -7.42 -12.50
CA GLU A 45 -15.99 -8.46 -12.00
C GLU A 45 -17.02 -8.87 -13.06
N PRO A 46 -17.60 -10.07 -12.97
CA PRO A 46 -18.76 -10.45 -13.77
C PRO A 46 -19.90 -9.43 -13.62
N GLY A 47 -20.40 -8.90 -14.75
CA GLY A 47 -21.46 -7.89 -14.77
C GLY A 47 -21.00 -6.44 -14.53
N ALA A 48 -19.71 -6.20 -14.29
CA ALA A 48 -19.16 -4.85 -14.27
C ALA A 48 -18.85 -4.36 -15.68
N VAL A 49 -19.31 -3.16 -16.02
CA VAL A 49 -19.05 -2.52 -17.32
C VAL A 49 -17.61 -2.02 -17.36
N LEU A 50 -16.77 -2.64 -18.19
CA LEU A 50 -15.42 -2.14 -18.44
C LEU A 50 -15.48 -0.82 -19.23
N LEU A 51 -14.91 0.24 -18.68
CA LEU A 51 -14.73 1.53 -19.35
C LEU A 51 -13.29 1.63 -19.86
N ALA A 52 -13.14 1.82 -21.18
CA ALA A 52 -11.85 1.94 -21.86
C ALA A 52 -11.72 3.28 -22.60
N GLN A 53 -10.51 3.84 -22.62
CA GLN A 53 -10.24 5.05 -23.41
C GLN A 53 -10.19 4.73 -24.91
N ARG A 54 -10.51 5.72 -25.75
CA ARG A 54 -10.31 5.59 -27.20
C ARG A 54 -8.82 5.39 -27.49
N GLY A 55 -8.49 4.35 -28.24
CA GLY A 55 -7.12 3.96 -28.55
C GLY A 55 -6.48 3.00 -27.54
N GLU A 56 -7.14 2.71 -26.43
CA GLU A 56 -6.71 1.68 -25.48
C GLU A 56 -7.10 0.29 -26.01
N ALA A 57 -6.15 -0.66 -26.00
CA ALA A 57 -6.46 -2.05 -26.32
C ALA A 57 -7.45 -2.60 -25.28
N ALA A 58 -8.67 -2.92 -25.70
CA ALA A 58 -9.75 -3.35 -24.82
C ALA A 58 -10.48 -4.59 -25.36
N PRO A 59 -10.96 -5.49 -24.48
CA PRO A 59 -11.69 -6.66 -24.90
C PRO A 59 -13.03 -6.28 -25.55
N ALA A 60 -13.54 -7.18 -26.39
CA ALA A 60 -14.85 -7.02 -27.02
C ALA A 60 -15.94 -6.83 -25.95
N GLY A 61 -16.74 -5.77 -26.08
CA GLY A 61 -17.77 -5.40 -25.10
C GLY A 61 -17.37 -4.33 -24.10
N ALA A 62 -16.11 -3.83 -24.13
CA ALA A 62 -15.73 -2.63 -23.40
C ALA A 62 -16.49 -1.40 -23.93
N VAL A 63 -16.81 -0.48 -23.01
CA VAL A 63 -17.56 0.74 -23.29
C VAL A 63 -16.61 1.93 -23.25
N SER A 64 -16.77 2.89 -24.17
CA SER A 64 -15.95 4.11 -24.16
C SER A 64 -16.15 4.88 -22.85
N THR A 65 -15.07 5.37 -22.27
CA THR A 65 -15.11 6.32 -21.13
C THR A 65 -15.98 7.56 -21.40
N GLU A 66 -16.17 7.93 -22.67
CA GLU A 66 -17.06 9.02 -23.10
C GLU A 66 -18.51 8.81 -22.62
N TYR A 67 -18.94 7.54 -22.48
CA TYR A 67 -20.27 7.17 -21.97
C TYR A 67 -20.61 7.88 -20.65
N VAL A 68 -19.69 7.86 -19.69
CA VAL A 68 -19.90 8.46 -18.37
C VAL A 68 -19.96 9.98 -18.47
N THR A 69 -19.09 10.59 -19.30
CA THR A 69 -19.02 12.04 -19.46
C THR A 69 -20.20 12.63 -20.24
N GLU A 70 -20.81 11.84 -21.12
CA GLU A 70 -21.97 12.26 -21.91
C GLU A 70 -23.30 12.10 -21.17
N CYS A 71 -23.34 11.34 -20.08
CA CYS A 71 -24.53 11.16 -19.26
C CYS A 71 -24.95 12.48 -18.59
N ARG A 72 -26.06 13.07 -19.05
CA ARG A 72 -26.62 14.32 -18.51
C ARG A 72 -28.00 14.11 -17.87
N PRO A 73 -28.31 14.80 -16.76
CA PRO A 73 -29.62 14.67 -16.11
C PRO A 73 -30.74 15.40 -16.88
N ARG A 74 -31.90 14.74 -17.11
CA ARG A 74 -33.08 15.39 -17.73
C ARG A 74 -33.68 16.47 -16.82
N PRO A 75 -34.10 17.64 -17.35
CA PRO A 75 -35.04 18.51 -16.66
C PRO A 75 -36.39 17.80 -16.47
N ARG A 76 -37.08 18.10 -15.36
CA ARG A 76 -38.34 17.45 -14.97
C ARG A 76 -39.46 17.82 -15.94
N THR A 77 -39.78 16.96 -16.89
CA THR A 77 -41.10 16.93 -17.55
C THR A 77 -41.80 15.61 -17.19
N PRO A 78 -43.13 15.61 -17.00
CA PRO A 78 -43.88 14.49 -16.43
C PRO A 78 -44.18 13.39 -17.46
N LEU A 79 -43.16 12.93 -18.19
CA LEU A 79 -43.28 11.85 -19.17
C LEU A 79 -42.15 10.85 -18.99
N ARG A 80 -42.50 9.73 -18.35
CA ARG A 80 -41.78 8.45 -18.15
C ARG A 80 -40.35 8.53 -17.57
N PRO A 81 -40.04 7.76 -16.51
CA PRO A 81 -38.67 7.64 -16.00
C PRO A 81 -37.82 6.93 -17.06
N GLY A 82 -36.99 7.69 -17.75
CA GLY A 82 -36.05 7.17 -18.73
C GLY A 82 -34.88 8.12 -18.85
N ARG A 83 -33.81 7.88 -18.10
CA ARG A 83 -32.57 8.65 -18.20
C ARG A 83 -31.93 8.35 -19.55
N ARG A 84 -31.41 9.37 -20.25
CA ARG A 84 -30.57 9.13 -21.43
C ARG A 84 -29.14 8.91 -20.93
N CYS A 85 -28.84 7.68 -20.57
CA CYS A 85 -27.51 7.17 -20.87
C CYS A 85 -27.56 6.70 -22.32
N PRO A 86 -26.46 6.76 -23.10
CA PRO A 86 -26.35 5.96 -24.31
C PRO A 86 -26.81 4.53 -24.00
N ARG A 87 -27.56 3.86 -24.88
CA ARG A 87 -27.92 2.46 -24.58
C ARG A 87 -26.61 1.68 -24.53
N LEU A 88 -26.31 1.09 -23.38
CA LEU A 88 -25.31 0.03 -23.32
C LEU A 88 -25.74 -1.05 -24.32
N PRO A 89 -24.80 -1.64 -25.10
CA PRO A 89 -25.05 -2.93 -25.71
C PRO A 89 -25.55 -3.88 -24.62
N SER A 90 -26.66 -4.56 -24.89
CA SER A 90 -27.30 -5.51 -23.96
C SER A 90 -26.27 -6.46 -23.32
N GLU A 91 -26.50 -6.82 -22.06
CA GLU A 91 -25.61 -7.63 -21.20
C GLU A 91 -24.73 -8.61 -21.99
N PRO A 92 -23.40 -8.64 -21.74
CA PRO A 92 -22.54 -9.62 -22.38
C PRO A 92 -23.02 -11.02 -22.00
N ARG A 93 -23.57 -11.73 -22.99
CA ARG A 93 -23.93 -13.13 -22.86
C ARG A 93 -22.69 -13.90 -22.41
N ARG A 94 -22.89 -14.74 -21.39
CA ARG A 94 -21.91 -15.73 -20.89
C ARG A 94 -21.25 -16.41 -22.09
N THR A 95 -20.02 -16.03 -22.36
CA THR A 95 -19.17 -16.70 -23.32
C THR A 95 -17.93 -17.09 -22.55
N ALA A 96 -17.57 -18.37 -22.69
CA ALA A 96 -16.67 -19.10 -21.82
C ALA A 96 -15.33 -18.40 -21.54
N GLU A 97 -14.90 -18.54 -20.29
CA GLU A 97 -13.57 -18.37 -19.72
C GLU A 97 -12.41 -18.25 -20.72
N PRO A 98 -11.56 -17.23 -20.54
CA PRO A 98 -10.13 -17.39 -20.67
C PRO A 98 -9.48 -17.19 -19.30
N ALA A 99 -8.84 -18.27 -18.82
CA ALA A 99 -7.84 -18.36 -17.76
C ALA A 99 -7.72 -17.16 -16.81
N GLU A 100 -8.28 -17.32 -15.61
CA GLU A 100 -7.98 -16.52 -14.43
C GLU A 100 -6.46 -16.39 -14.22
N SER A 101 -5.90 -15.21 -14.46
CA SER A 101 -4.63 -14.83 -13.83
C SER A 101 -4.93 -14.36 -12.41
N GLY A 102 -5.14 -15.30 -11.48
CA GLY A 102 -5.07 -14.98 -10.05
C GLY A 102 -3.73 -14.30 -9.78
N GLY A 103 -3.75 -13.09 -9.24
CA GLY A 103 -2.53 -12.28 -9.12
C GLY A 103 -1.55 -12.98 -8.17
N LEU A 104 -0.30 -13.16 -8.59
CA LEU A 104 0.75 -13.87 -7.82
C LEU A 104 0.88 -13.41 -6.35
N PHE A 105 0.43 -12.19 -6.04
CA PHE A 105 0.47 -11.60 -4.71
C PHE A 105 -0.90 -11.25 -4.13
N GLU A 106 -2.00 -11.72 -4.73
CA GLU A 106 -3.36 -11.29 -4.40
C GLU A 106 -3.70 -11.45 -2.92
N ALA A 107 -3.37 -12.61 -2.33
CA ALA A 107 -3.55 -12.86 -0.90
C ALA A 107 -2.74 -11.89 -0.02
N ALA A 108 -1.52 -11.55 -0.43
CA ALA A 108 -0.62 -10.66 0.31
C ALA A 108 -0.82 -9.17 -0.02
N ASN A 109 -1.66 -8.85 -1.01
CA ASN A 109 -2.00 -7.48 -1.45
C ASN A 109 -3.43 -7.08 -1.05
N ARG A 110 -4.27 -8.04 -0.62
CA ARG A 110 -5.67 -7.85 -0.19
C ARG A 110 -5.84 -6.75 0.87
N GLU A 111 -4.79 -6.44 1.61
CA GLU A 111 -4.83 -5.54 2.75
C GLU A 111 -4.36 -4.11 2.42
N PHE A 112 -3.86 -3.83 1.21
CA PHE A 112 -3.48 -2.48 0.83
C PHE A 112 -4.67 -1.54 0.56
N GLU A 113 -5.89 -2.06 0.40
CA GLU A 113 -7.07 -1.25 0.05
C GLU A 113 -8.13 -1.16 1.16
N SER A 114 -7.79 -1.53 2.39
CA SER A 114 -8.73 -1.60 3.51
C SER A 114 -8.21 -0.82 4.70
N THR A 115 -8.14 0.52 4.61
CA THR A 115 -8.27 1.49 5.73
C THR A 115 -7.79 2.90 5.34
N GLU A 116 -8.69 3.75 4.85
CA GLU A 116 -8.73 5.19 5.20
C GLU A 116 -10.09 5.78 4.80
N SER A 117 -11.12 5.43 5.56
CA SER A 117 -12.39 6.18 5.59
C SER A 117 -13.06 5.95 6.94
N GLY A 118 -12.31 6.22 8.01
CA GLY A 118 -12.88 6.45 9.33
C GLY A 118 -13.06 7.95 9.49
N SER A 119 -14.21 8.47 9.07
CA SER A 119 -14.64 9.79 9.54
C SER A 119 -15.19 9.59 10.95
N ASP A 120 -14.43 9.98 11.97
CA ASP A 120 -14.99 10.31 13.27
C ASP A 120 -14.54 11.72 13.62
N THR A 121 -15.39 12.67 13.26
CA THR A 121 -15.36 14.04 13.78
C THR A 121 -16.37 14.13 14.91
N SER A 122 -15.90 14.14 16.15
CA SER A 122 -16.58 14.71 17.32
C SER A 122 -15.56 14.75 18.46
N ASP A 123 -15.53 15.68 19.39
CA ASP A 123 -15.99 17.06 19.46
C ASP A 123 -15.09 17.66 20.54
N ILE A 124 -14.54 18.84 20.30
CA ILE A 124 -13.82 19.61 21.31
C ILE A 124 -14.83 20.26 22.27
N SER A 125 -14.63 20.11 23.57
CA SER A 125 -15.11 21.09 24.54
C SER A 125 -14.17 21.12 25.75
N GLU A 126 -13.67 22.33 25.99
CA GLU A 126 -12.83 22.76 27.08
C GLU A 126 -13.48 22.52 28.45
N GLU A 127 -12.68 22.18 29.46
CA GLU A 127 -12.65 23.03 30.65
C GLU A 127 -11.25 23.10 31.26
N LEU A 128 -10.87 24.34 31.53
CA LEU A 128 -9.58 24.82 31.98
C LEU A 128 -9.75 25.16 33.46
N ALA A 129 -8.82 24.75 34.31
CA ALA A 129 -8.08 25.64 35.21
C ALA A 129 -7.69 25.04 36.57
N THR A 130 -6.42 25.29 36.86
CA THR A 130 -5.84 25.65 38.15
C THR A 130 -5.78 24.59 39.24
N GLN A 131 -4.55 24.20 39.57
CA GLN A 131 -3.97 24.70 40.80
C GLN A 131 -2.44 24.72 40.75
N ALA A 132 -1.90 25.90 41.06
CA ALA A 132 -0.51 26.20 41.27
C ALA A 132 -0.12 25.92 42.73
N ALA A 133 1.10 25.42 42.96
CA ALA A 133 1.93 25.71 44.14
C ALA A 133 3.25 24.91 44.01
N LYS A 134 4.41 25.57 43.94
CA LYS A 134 5.32 25.81 45.09
C LYS A 134 6.10 24.51 45.41
N GLY A 135 7.38 24.32 45.08
CA GLY A 135 8.52 25.22 45.18
C GLY A 135 9.57 24.57 46.09
N LYS A 136 10.85 24.77 45.76
CA LYS A 136 12.01 24.82 46.68
C LYS A 136 12.73 23.51 47.04
N ALA A 137 13.97 23.41 46.56
CA ALA A 137 15.09 22.67 47.17
C ALA A 137 15.42 23.24 48.57
N PRO A 138 16.02 22.44 49.48
CA PRO A 138 17.49 22.42 49.68
C PRO A 138 18.00 20.96 49.88
N GLY A 139 19.29 20.60 49.86
CA GLY A 139 20.51 21.29 50.26
C GLY A 139 21.09 20.62 51.51
N ASP A 140 22.14 19.81 51.29
CA ASP A 140 23.33 19.47 52.12
C ASP A 140 23.24 19.00 53.58
N THR A 141 23.87 17.85 53.87
CA THR A 141 25.09 17.66 54.73
C THR A 141 25.40 16.14 54.80
N ALA A 142 26.56 15.64 54.31
CA ALA A 142 27.95 15.72 54.80
C ALA A 142 28.37 14.50 55.66
N SER A 143 29.42 13.81 55.21
CA SER A 143 30.50 13.16 55.99
C SER A 143 31.40 12.41 54.99
N ASP A 144 32.44 13.03 54.44
CA ASP A 144 33.79 13.20 55.00
C ASP A 144 34.60 11.90 55.09
N LEU A 145 35.61 11.79 54.20
CA LEU A 145 37.06 11.72 54.50
C LEU A 145 37.79 11.16 53.25
N LYS A 146 38.39 12.02 52.42
CA LYS A 146 39.83 12.40 52.44
C LYS A 146 40.71 11.23 52.01
N THR A 147 41.47 11.31 50.91
CA THR A 147 42.84 11.87 50.92
C THR A 147 43.39 11.98 49.48
N GLN A 148 43.72 13.21 49.06
CA GLN A 148 44.67 13.63 47.99
C GLN A 148 46.12 13.50 48.55
N PRO A 149 47.25 13.64 47.80
CA PRO A 149 47.54 14.66 46.75
C PRO A 149 48.25 14.11 45.48
N GLU A 150 47.94 14.65 44.30
CA GLU A 150 48.76 15.57 43.46
C GLU A 150 49.95 14.92 42.73
N ASP A 151 49.98 15.02 41.39
CA ASP A 151 50.95 15.88 40.70
C ASP A 151 50.64 15.98 39.19
N SER A 152 51.13 17.07 38.64
CA SER A 152 50.96 17.82 37.41
C SER A 152 51.22 17.11 36.06
N ALA A 153 50.79 17.83 35.02
CA ALA A 153 51.42 17.99 33.71
C ALA A 153 51.05 17.02 32.58
N VAL A 154 50.25 17.56 31.67
CA VAL A 154 50.26 17.26 30.22
C VAL A 154 51.67 17.55 29.65
N PRO A 155 52.16 16.79 28.65
CA PRO A 155 51.69 17.00 27.27
C PRO A 155 51.49 15.75 26.39
N ASP A 156 50.58 15.95 25.44
CA ASP A 156 50.50 15.46 24.06
C ASP A 156 51.63 14.54 23.54
N THR A 157 51.29 13.32 23.08
CA THR A 157 51.80 12.69 21.84
C THR A 157 50.94 11.47 21.48
N GLN A 158 50.30 11.56 20.31
CA GLN A 158 49.81 10.50 19.42
C GLN A 158 49.91 9.02 19.84
N LEU A 159 48.77 8.32 19.80
CA LEU A 159 48.65 7.08 19.03
C LEU A 159 47.25 6.97 18.42
N GLN A 160 47.25 6.95 17.09
CA GLN A 160 46.10 6.77 16.22
C GLN A 160 45.51 5.36 16.39
N SER A 161 44.20 5.29 16.62
CA SER A 161 43.36 4.18 16.14
C SER A 161 41.95 4.73 15.94
N GLU A 162 41.81 5.55 14.88
CA GLU A 162 40.51 5.75 14.25
C GLU A 162 40.09 4.41 13.60
N GLU A 163 39.29 3.60 14.28
CA GLU A 163 38.35 2.73 13.56
C GLU A 163 37.13 3.57 13.16
N ARG A 164 37.38 4.43 12.19
CA ARG A 164 36.35 5.10 11.42
C ARG A 164 35.73 4.04 10.49
N PRO A 165 34.43 3.74 10.57
CA PRO A 165 33.80 2.90 9.57
C PRO A 165 33.91 3.62 8.23
N THR A 166 34.70 3.05 7.33
CA THR A 166 34.89 3.46 5.94
C THR A 166 33.57 3.23 5.19
N SER A 167 32.57 4.07 5.43
CA SER A 167 31.39 4.18 4.57
C SER A 167 31.74 5.02 3.35
N THR A 168 32.64 4.51 2.52
CA THR A 168 32.81 5.00 1.16
C THR A 168 31.81 4.24 0.29
N CYS A 169 30.53 4.58 0.45
CA CYS A 169 29.49 3.96 -0.35
C CYS A 169 29.62 4.46 -1.80
N SER A 170 30.13 3.59 -2.68
CA SER A 170 29.95 3.71 -4.14
C SER A 170 28.49 3.42 -4.50
N SER A 171 27.57 4.21 -3.96
CA SER A 171 26.10 4.07 -4.07
C SER A 171 25.67 3.88 -5.54
N SER A 172 26.32 4.57 -6.48
CA SER A 172 26.03 4.46 -7.91
C SER A 172 26.33 3.08 -8.52
N ARG A 173 27.34 2.34 -8.04
CA ARG A 173 27.70 1.02 -8.58
C ARG A 173 26.68 -0.04 -8.18
N VAL A 174 26.28 -0.01 -6.90
CA VAL A 174 25.27 -0.92 -6.34
C VAL A 174 23.92 -0.70 -7.02
N VAL A 175 23.50 0.55 -7.22
CA VAL A 175 22.27 0.86 -7.95
C VAL A 175 22.32 0.31 -9.38
N GLY A 176 23.47 0.42 -10.06
CA GLY A 176 23.65 -0.13 -11.40
C GLY A 176 23.52 -1.66 -11.45
N GLU A 177 23.96 -2.39 -10.43
CA GLU A 177 23.78 -3.84 -10.32
C GLU A 177 22.31 -4.19 -10.06
N VAL A 178 21.63 -3.48 -9.17
CA VAL A 178 20.20 -3.67 -8.90
C VAL A 178 19.35 -3.45 -10.14
N VAL A 179 19.62 -2.40 -10.93
CA VAL A 179 18.91 -2.14 -12.19
C VAL A 179 19.04 -3.32 -13.16
N LYS A 180 20.26 -3.88 -13.30
CA LYS A 180 20.48 -5.06 -14.15
C LYS A 180 19.73 -6.29 -13.64
N THR A 181 19.72 -6.51 -12.31
CA THR A 181 18.97 -7.61 -11.71
C THR A 181 17.48 -7.44 -11.95
N MET A 182 16.92 -6.25 -11.75
CA MET A 182 15.50 -5.97 -12.01
C MET A 182 15.14 -6.21 -13.47
N GLN A 183 15.96 -5.71 -14.41
CA GLN A 183 15.78 -5.93 -15.85
C GLN A 183 15.80 -7.43 -16.20
N HIS A 184 16.75 -8.19 -15.66
CA HIS A 184 16.83 -9.63 -15.89
C HIS A 184 15.54 -10.36 -15.44
N PHE A 185 14.97 -9.98 -14.32
CA PHE A 185 13.73 -10.58 -13.82
C PHE A 185 12.53 -10.19 -14.67
N MET A 186 12.42 -8.92 -15.08
CA MET A 186 11.36 -8.46 -15.97
C MET A 186 11.37 -9.24 -17.30
N GLU A 187 12.53 -9.40 -17.91
CA GLU A 187 12.70 -10.15 -19.16
C GLU A 187 12.44 -11.65 -18.99
N LYS A 188 12.94 -12.26 -17.91
CA LYS A 188 12.84 -13.70 -17.68
C LYS A 188 11.41 -14.17 -17.40
N PHE A 189 10.63 -13.36 -16.70
CA PHE A 189 9.28 -13.72 -16.24
C PHE A 189 8.17 -12.98 -17.01
N ASP A 190 8.52 -12.14 -17.98
CA ASP A 190 7.58 -11.28 -18.71
C ASP A 190 6.70 -10.44 -17.77
N MET A 191 7.35 -9.80 -16.79
CA MET A 191 6.68 -9.02 -15.75
C MET A 191 7.08 -7.55 -15.81
N ASP A 192 6.15 -6.69 -15.41
CA ASP A 192 6.44 -5.28 -15.26
C ASP A 192 7.36 -4.98 -14.05
N LEU A 193 7.96 -3.79 -14.07
CA LEU A 193 8.86 -3.33 -13.00
C LEU A 193 8.18 -3.32 -11.63
N LEU A 194 6.89 -2.99 -11.59
CA LEU A 194 6.12 -2.90 -10.34
C LEU A 194 6.02 -4.27 -9.67
N THR A 195 5.67 -5.29 -10.45
CA THR A 195 5.48 -6.67 -10.01
C THR A 195 6.80 -7.27 -9.53
N VAL A 196 7.87 -7.06 -10.29
CA VAL A 196 9.21 -7.53 -9.90
C VAL A 196 9.68 -6.82 -8.63
N THR A 197 9.54 -5.49 -8.54
CA THR A 197 9.91 -4.72 -7.34
C THR A 197 9.10 -5.20 -6.12
N GLN A 198 7.81 -5.45 -6.30
CA GLN A 198 6.96 -5.98 -5.25
C GLN A 198 7.40 -7.38 -4.80
N ALA A 199 7.81 -8.24 -5.74
CA ALA A 199 8.34 -9.57 -5.42
C ALA A 199 9.58 -9.49 -4.53
N PHE A 200 10.52 -8.60 -4.86
CA PHE A 200 11.70 -8.34 -4.03
C PHE A 200 11.32 -7.81 -2.65
N LEU A 201 10.42 -6.83 -2.58
CA LEU A 201 9.97 -6.26 -1.31
C LEU A 201 9.30 -7.29 -0.40
N LYS A 202 8.58 -8.26 -0.96
CA LYS A 202 7.91 -9.32 -0.18
C LYS A 202 8.84 -10.48 0.21
N ASN A 203 10.00 -10.59 -0.44
CA ASN A 203 11.04 -11.59 -0.17
C ASN A 203 12.31 -10.97 0.44
N THR A 204 12.18 -9.85 1.16
CA THR A 204 13.31 -9.23 1.91
C THR A 204 14.49 -8.81 1.00
N GLY A 205 14.24 -8.56 -0.28
CA GLY A 205 15.29 -8.22 -1.25
C GLY A 205 16.21 -9.39 -1.62
N GLU A 206 15.92 -10.61 -1.18
CA GLU A 206 16.74 -11.79 -1.46
C GLU A 206 16.51 -12.28 -2.90
N VAL A 207 17.57 -12.25 -3.73
CA VAL A 207 17.49 -12.57 -5.16
C VAL A 207 17.06 -14.01 -5.40
N GLU A 208 17.66 -14.97 -4.70
CA GLU A 208 17.34 -16.40 -4.87
C GLU A 208 15.91 -16.72 -4.43
N MET A 209 15.47 -16.15 -3.31
CA MET A 209 14.11 -16.31 -2.80
C MET A 209 13.08 -15.77 -3.78
N THR A 210 13.34 -14.57 -4.31
CA THR A 210 12.49 -13.92 -5.31
C THR A 210 12.45 -14.72 -6.61
N LEU A 211 13.60 -15.25 -7.07
CA LEU A 211 13.69 -16.05 -8.28
C LEU A 211 12.84 -17.33 -8.17
N TYR A 212 13.03 -18.08 -7.09
CA TYR A 212 12.32 -19.34 -6.89
C TYR A 212 10.81 -19.11 -6.70
N PHE A 213 10.45 -18.03 -5.98
CA PHE A 213 9.06 -17.65 -5.79
C PHE A 213 8.36 -17.28 -7.10
N LEU A 214 9.01 -16.54 -8.00
CA LEU A 214 8.43 -16.20 -9.30
C LEU A 214 8.31 -17.42 -10.23
N GLN A 215 9.17 -18.43 -10.07
CA GLN A 215 9.09 -19.68 -10.85
C GLN A 215 8.01 -20.63 -10.36
N THR A 216 7.82 -20.74 -9.05
CA THR A 216 7.05 -21.84 -8.43
C THR A 216 5.82 -21.38 -7.65
N GLY A 217 5.71 -20.07 -7.38
CA GLY A 217 4.70 -19.50 -6.49
C GLY A 217 4.96 -19.74 -5.00
N GLN A 218 6.07 -20.38 -4.62
CA GLN A 218 6.43 -20.69 -3.24
C GLN A 218 7.87 -20.24 -2.94
N ARG A 219 8.17 -19.91 -1.69
CA ARG A 219 9.55 -19.60 -1.30
C ARG A 219 10.38 -20.87 -1.15
N LEU A 220 11.68 -20.75 -1.41
CA LEU A 220 12.64 -21.85 -1.33
C LEU A 220 12.74 -22.46 0.08
N ASP A 221 12.54 -21.65 1.12
CA ASP A 221 12.61 -22.05 2.52
C ASP A 221 11.29 -22.60 3.09
N GLY A 222 10.25 -22.71 2.25
CA GLY A 222 8.94 -23.23 2.64
C GLY A 222 8.07 -22.26 3.46
N TYR A 223 8.57 -21.06 3.76
CA TYR A 223 7.80 -20.05 4.50
C TYR A 223 6.98 -19.16 3.55
N PRO A 224 5.92 -18.48 4.05
CA PRO A 224 5.18 -17.53 3.23
C PRO A 224 5.98 -16.26 2.93
N VAL A 225 5.54 -15.51 1.91
CA VAL A 225 6.03 -14.14 1.66
C VAL A 225 5.46 -13.16 2.69
N TRP A 226 6.14 -12.03 2.90
CA TRP A 226 5.70 -11.01 3.86
C TRP A 226 4.47 -10.24 3.34
N SER A 227 3.47 -10.07 4.22
CA SER A 227 2.35 -9.13 4.02
C SER A 227 2.59 -7.80 4.74
N ARG A 228 1.74 -6.81 4.47
CA ARG A 228 1.77 -5.53 5.19
C ARG A 228 1.41 -5.73 6.66
N GLU A 229 0.50 -6.65 6.96
CA GLU A 229 -0.01 -6.92 8.29
C GLU A 229 1.06 -7.56 9.14
N ASP A 230 1.81 -8.49 8.55
CA ASP A 230 3.02 -9.03 9.18
C ASP A 230 4.02 -7.92 9.49
N ASP A 231 4.21 -6.98 8.57
CA ASP A 231 5.10 -5.83 8.77
C ASP A 231 4.60 -4.81 9.82
N LEU A 232 3.27 -4.68 9.98
CA LEU A 232 2.64 -3.85 11.03
C LEU A 232 2.73 -4.55 12.39
N GLU A 233 2.53 -5.86 12.43
CA GLU A 233 2.72 -6.69 13.62
C GLU A 233 4.18 -6.69 14.08
N LEU A 234 5.13 -6.74 13.13
CA LEU A 234 6.56 -6.74 13.41
C LEU A 234 7.04 -5.45 14.11
N GLN A 235 6.32 -4.33 13.94
CA GLN A 235 6.63 -3.06 14.60
C GLN A 235 6.10 -2.97 16.04
N LYS A 236 5.19 -3.87 16.43
CA LYS A 236 4.65 -3.88 17.79
C LYS A 236 5.70 -4.45 18.73
N ASP A 237 5.98 -3.77 19.83
CA ASP A 237 6.80 -4.32 20.92
C ASP A 237 5.96 -5.24 21.82
N ASP A 238 5.39 -6.29 21.21
CA ASP A 238 4.57 -7.30 21.88
C ASP A 238 5.23 -8.67 21.68
N GLU A 239 5.60 -9.32 22.79
CA GLU A 239 6.25 -10.63 22.78
C GLU A 239 5.35 -11.74 22.20
N ARG A 240 4.03 -11.69 22.43
CA ARG A 240 3.10 -12.66 21.86
C ARG A 240 3.04 -12.52 20.35
N VAL A 241 3.01 -11.30 19.86
CA VAL A 241 3.05 -11.01 18.41
C VAL A 241 4.36 -11.50 17.81
N ARG A 242 5.50 -11.19 18.46
CA ARG A 242 6.83 -11.68 18.03
C ARG A 242 6.88 -13.21 17.95
N ASN A 243 6.38 -13.92 18.96
CA ASN A 243 6.34 -15.38 18.96
C ASN A 243 5.44 -15.96 17.86
N ARG A 244 4.31 -15.30 17.54
CA ARG A 244 3.48 -15.69 16.38
C ARG A 244 4.21 -15.52 15.05
N LEU A 245 4.94 -14.41 14.87
CA LEU A 245 5.72 -14.17 13.66
C LEU A 245 6.89 -15.16 13.53
N ILE A 246 7.57 -15.48 14.62
CA ILE A 246 8.62 -16.51 14.64
C ILE A 246 8.04 -17.89 14.28
N ALA A 247 6.84 -18.23 14.76
CA ALA A 247 6.18 -19.48 14.38
C ALA A 247 5.79 -19.50 12.89
N LYS A 248 5.39 -18.36 12.32
CA LYS A 248 4.95 -18.25 10.93
C LYS A 248 6.09 -18.20 9.92
N PHE A 249 7.21 -17.54 10.25
CA PHE A 249 8.30 -17.27 9.31
C PHE A 249 9.64 -17.89 9.73
N GLY A 250 9.78 -18.34 10.97
CA GLY A 250 11.07 -18.74 11.54
C GLY A 250 11.87 -17.55 12.06
N ALA A 251 12.69 -17.79 13.09
CA ALA A 251 13.45 -16.73 13.77
C ALA A 251 14.44 -16.00 12.84
N GLU A 252 15.09 -16.74 11.93
CA GLU A 252 16.05 -16.17 10.97
C GLU A 252 15.38 -15.19 10.00
N ASN A 253 14.24 -15.57 9.42
CA ASN A 253 13.50 -14.71 8.50
C ASN A 253 12.97 -13.45 9.19
N VAL A 254 12.52 -13.57 10.44
CA VAL A 254 12.10 -12.41 11.24
C VAL A 254 13.28 -11.45 11.46
N ALA A 255 14.46 -11.98 11.80
CA ALA A 255 15.66 -11.16 11.97
C ALA A 255 16.09 -10.47 10.66
N LYS A 256 16.11 -11.21 9.54
CA LYS A 256 16.40 -10.65 8.21
C LYS A 256 15.41 -9.54 7.84
N ARG A 257 14.12 -9.75 8.08
CA ARG A 257 13.09 -8.75 7.80
C ARG A 257 13.24 -7.49 8.64
N LEU A 258 13.56 -7.63 9.91
CA LEU A 258 13.84 -6.49 10.79
C LEU A 258 15.04 -5.67 10.29
N ALA A 259 16.11 -6.33 9.85
CA ALA A 259 17.26 -5.65 9.27
C ALA A 259 16.87 -4.91 7.97
N PHE A 260 16.14 -5.58 7.08
CA PHE A 260 15.69 -5.01 5.81
C PHE A 260 14.83 -3.74 5.98
N ARG A 261 13.96 -3.70 6.99
CA ARG A 261 13.09 -2.54 7.25
C ARG A 261 13.78 -1.38 7.98
N LYS A 262 14.98 -1.59 8.51
CA LYS A 262 15.77 -0.54 9.19
C LYS A 262 16.68 0.23 8.24
N SER A 263 16.88 -0.28 7.02
CA SER A 263 17.65 0.37 5.95
C SER A 263 16.81 1.40 5.20
#